data_AF-A0A2E0WA97-F1
#
_entry.id   AF-A0A2E0WA97-F1
#
_cell.length_a   1.000
_cell.length_b   1.000
_cell.length_c   1.000
_cell.angle_alpha   90.00
_cell.angle_beta   90.00
_cell.angle_gamma   90.00
#
_symmetry.space_group_name_H-M   'P 1'
#
loop_
_entity.id
_entity.type
_entity.pdbx_description
1 polymer ?
#
loop_
_entity_poly.entity_id
_entity_poly.type
_entity_poly.pdbx_seq_one_letter_code
_entity_poly.pdbx_strand_id
1 'polypeptide(L)'
;MSSTQQAEGNAKQQDSHHPLHQPYKSADALDEIVSTTTIGRWIALTVILVAFAAGLAWLFLGSLPQQTENYAVTTDSSAVTALAAPTAGTVTFNVANGDQVKEGAEVAKITPLSGDDPVTVTAPFSGNISDVTGANGIGVQAGAALMTVTATISDLNQVTFVTFVPQEIATLYANTEDVKIRYQTAKGQSEEIPGNVTFVSESPADPDSILDIVGGQDRLSLLTEGDELPLHQVTVTPQSDSTVTGEQLPSVGQVVTLFNRYADPHPIDLLFGDE
;
A
#
# COMPACT_ATOMS: atom_id res chain seq x y z
N MET A 1 -35.65 -62.75 -45.79
CA MET A 1 -34.77 -62.84 -46.97
C MET A 1 -33.44 -63.39 -46.45
N SER A 2 -33.32 -64.72 -46.31
CA SER A 2 -32.81 -65.65 -47.36
C SER A 2 -31.40 -65.22 -47.80
N SER A 3 -30.30 -65.93 -47.58
CA SER A 3 -29.97 -67.37 -47.67
C SER A 3 -28.76 -67.64 -46.75
N THR A 4 -28.59 -68.76 -46.02
CA THR A 4 -28.51 -70.20 -46.36
C THR A 4 -27.19 -70.64 -47.01
N GLN A 5 -26.55 -71.64 -46.36
CA GLN A 5 -25.57 -72.65 -46.83
C GLN A 5 -24.11 -72.23 -47.05
N GLN A 6 -23.06 -73.02 -46.77
CA GLN A 6 -22.84 -74.49 -46.72
C GLN A 6 -21.50 -74.74 -45.96
N ALA A 7 -21.39 -75.67 -44.99
CA ALA A 7 -21.00 -77.10 -45.11
C ALA A 7 -19.54 -77.29 -45.64
N GLU A 8 -18.55 -77.76 -44.85
CA GLU A 8 -18.23 -79.15 -44.42
C GLU A 8 -16.97 -79.70 -45.12
N GLY A 9 -16.14 -80.45 -44.39
CA GLY A 9 -14.96 -81.20 -44.89
C GLY A 9 -13.78 -81.06 -43.93
N ASN A 10 -13.65 -81.83 -42.84
CA ASN A 10 -13.43 -83.28 -42.70
C ASN A 10 -12.00 -83.76 -43.10
N ALA A 11 -11.33 -84.36 -42.10
CA ALA A 11 -10.55 -85.60 -42.18
C ALA A 11 -9.01 -85.56 -41.91
N LYS A 12 -8.64 -86.51 -41.02
CA LYS A 12 -7.37 -87.26 -40.80
C LYS A 12 -6.36 -86.67 -39.81
N GLN A 13 -6.19 -87.28 -38.63
CA GLN A 13 -5.43 -88.53 -38.33
C GLN A 13 -3.95 -88.41 -38.71
N GLN A 14 -3.00 -88.24 -37.78
CA GLN A 14 -2.52 -89.10 -36.68
C GLN A 14 -1.41 -90.08 -37.15
N ASP A 15 -0.39 -90.22 -36.29
CA ASP A 15 0.79 -91.10 -36.32
C ASP A 15 2.05 -90.61 -37.05
N SER A 16 3.29 -90.79 -36.55
CA SER A 16 3.84 -91.30 -35.29
C SER A 16 5.38 -91.08 -35.29
N HIS A 17 6.01 -91.18 -34.11
CA HIS A 17 7.43 -91.49 -33.81
C HIS A 17 8.33 -90.41 -33.13
N HIS A 18 8.59 -90.70 -31.85
CA HIS A 18 9.69 -90.32 -30.93
C HIS A 18 11.08 -90.84 -31.42
N PRO A 19 12.27 -90.55 -30.81
CA PRO A 19 12.56 -89.85 -29.55
C PRO A 19 13.87 -88.98 -29.51
N LEU A 20 14.17 -88.47 -28.29
CA LEU A 20 15.46 -88.02 -27.73
C LEU A 20 15.96 -86.62 -28.15
N HIS A 21 15.91 -85.68 -27.20
CA HIS A 21 17.05 -84.99 -26.58
C HIS A 21 16.49 -83.87 -25.67
N GLN A 22 16.53 -84.04 -24.35
CA GLN A 22 16.67 -82.90 -23.44
C GLN A 22 18.15 -82.83 -23.08
N PRO A 23 18.82 -81.70 -23.33
CA PRO A 23 18.87 -80.60 -22.36
C PRO A 23 18.68 -79.24 -23.07
N TYR A 24 18.09 -78.20 -22.50
CA TYR A 24 18.64 -77.40 -21.41
C TYR A 24 17.52 -76.52 -20.88
N LYS A 25 17.35 -76.51 -19.55
CA LYS A 25 16.84 -75.32 -18.86
C LYS A 25 17.81 -74.16 -19.13
N SER A 26 17.24 -72.98 -19.33
CA SER A 26 17.88 -71.69 -19.04
C SER A 26 19.11 -71.33 -19.89
N ALA A 27 18.85 -70.82 -21.09
CA ALA A 27 19.75 -69.86 -21.73
C ALA A 27 18.98 -68.65 -22.30
N ASP A 28 17.74 -68.81 -22.77
CA ASP A 28 16.92 -67.70 -23.31
C ASP A 28 16.20 -66.83 -22.26
N ALA A 29 16.15 -67.26 -20.99
CA ALA A 29 15.59 -66.45 -19.90
C ALA A 29 16.63 -65.57 -19.19
N LEU A 30 17.84 -65.44 -19.77
CA LEU A 30 18.87 -64.52 -19.29
C LEU A 30 19.00 -63.26 -20.14
N ASP A 31 18.49 -63.25 -21.38
CA ASP A 31 18.56 -62.08 -22.28
C ASP A 31 17.40 -61.10 -22.05
N GLU A 32 16.38 -61.51 -21.29
CA GLU A 32 15.21 -60.69 -20.91
C GLU A 32 15.29 -60.20 -19.45
N ILE A 33 16.49 -60.09 -18.87
CA ILE A 33 16.71 -59.44 -17.57
C ILE A 33 17.80 -58.38 -17.64
N VAL A 34 17.93 -57.72 -18.78
CA VAL A 34 18.63 -56.42 -18.85
C VAL A 34 17.83 -55.51 -19.80
N SER A 35 16.56 -55.27 -19.45
CA SER A 35 15.86 -54.06 -19.93
C SER A 35 16.53 -52.85 -19.28
N THR A 36 17.74 -52.54 -19.75
CA THR A 36 18.53 -51.38 -19.35
C THR A 36 17.66 -50.17 -19.61
N THR A 37 17.30 -49.54 -18.50
CA THR A 37 16.58 -48.29 -18.33
C THR A 37 16.19 -47.61 -19.65
N THR A 38 14.91 -47.74 -20.03
CA THR A 38 14.31 -47.04 -21.17
C THR A 38 14.76 -45.58 -21.16
N ILE A 39 15.43 -45.13 -22.21
CA ILE A 39 16.15 -43.85 -22.26
C ILE A 39 15.28 -42.62 -21.90
N GLY A 40 13.96 -42.73 -22.11
CA GLY A 40 12.99 -41.72 -21.70
C GLY A 40 12.85 -41.53 -20.18
N ARG A 41 13.11 -42.57 -19.37
CA ARG A 41 13.10 -42.47 -17.90
C ARG A 41 14.29 -41.66 -17.36
N TRP A 42 15.43 -41.69 -18.04
CA TRP A 42 16.59 -40.85 -17.70
C TRP A 42 16.35 -39.37 -18.01
N ILE A 43 15.69 -39.05 -19.13
CA ILE A 43 15.33 -37.65 -19.45
C ILE A 43 14.39 -37.09 -18.40
N ALA A 44 13.34 -37.83 -18.03
CA ALA A 44 12.43 -37.43 -16.97
C ALA A 44 13.18 -37.19 -15.64
N LEU A 45 14.14 -38.06 -15.30
CA LEU A 45 14.97 -37.91 -14.10
C LEU A 45 15.87 -36.66 -14.18
N THR A 46 16.49 -36.40 -15.33
CA THR A 46 17.31 -35.19 -15.54
C THR A 46 16.47 -33.92 -15.44
N VAL A 47 15.27 -33.90 -16.03
CA VAL A 47 14.37 -32.74 -15.93
C VAL A 47 13.99 -32.47 -14.49
N ILE A 48 13.66 -33.52 -13.72
CA ILE A 48 13.37 -33.39 -12.28
C ILE A 48 14.60 -32.89 -11.52
N LEU A 49 15.79 -33.44 -11.80
CA LEU A 49 17.04 -33.03 -11.16
C LEU A 49 17.37 -31.57 -11.46
N VAL A 50 17.22 -31.12 -12.71
CA VAL A 50 17.45 -29.73 -13.10
C VAL A 50 16.43 -28.81 -12.46
N ALA A 51 15.15 -29.19 -12.44
CA ALA A 51 14.11 -28.42 -11.75
C ALA A 51 14.40 -28.29 -10.25
N PHE A 52 14.85 -29.37 -9.61
CA PHE A 52 15.23 -29.37 -8.21
C PHE A 52 16.47 -28.49 -7.96
N ALA A 53 17.50 -28.61 -8.79
CA ALA A 53 18.69 -27.78 -8.71
C ALA A 53 18.38 -26.30 -8.94
N ALA A 54 17.46 -25.98 -9.85
CA ALA A 54 16.98 -24.61 -10.08
C ALA A 54 16.23 -24.07 -8.85
N GLY A 55 15.37 -24.89 -8.23
CA GLY A 55 14.71 -24.55 -6.97
C GLY A 55 15.70 -24.27 -5.84
N LEU A 56 16.70 -25.15 -5.66
CA LEU A 56 17.77 -24.95 -4.69
C LEU A 56 18.56 -23.67 -5.00
N ALA A 57 18.97 -23.45 -6.25
CA ALA A 57 19.68 -22.24 -6.64
C ALA A 57 18.84 -20.99 -6.34
N TRP A 58 17.53 -21.02 -6.57
CA TRP A 58 16.64 -19.92 -6.22
C TRP A 58 16.54 -19.68 -4.71
N LEU A 59 16.71 -20.70 -3.85
CA LEU A 59 16.75 -20.48 -2.41
C LEU A 59 17.96 -19.63 -1.96
N PHE A 60 19.07 -19.71 -2.69
CA PHE A 60 20.28 -18.93 -2.40
C PHE A 60 20.34 -17.62 -3.17
N LEU A 61 19.82 -17.57 -4.41
CA LEU A 61 19.94 -16.40 -5.30
C LEU A 61 18.68 -15.53 -5.32
N GLY A 62 17.52 -16.08 -4.96
CA GLY A 62 16.28 -15.33 -4.88
C GLY A 62 16.29 -14.36 -3.70
N SER A 63 15.50 -13.29 -3.78
CA SER A 63 15.22 -12.40 -2.67
C SER A 63 13.70 -12.25 -2.50
N LEU A 64 13.26 -12.20 -1.26
CA LEU A 64 11.86 -11.98 -0.88
C LEU A 64 11.78 -10.62 -0.18
N PRO A 65 11.40 -9.54 -0.89
CA PRO A 65 11.35 -8.22 -0.27
C PRO A 65 10.33 -8.22 0.87
N GLN A 66 10.80 -7.90 2.07
CA GLN A 66 9.95 -7.67 3.21
C GLN A 66 9.60 -6.20 3.27
N GLN A 67 8.30 -5.93 3.27
CA GLN A 67 7.75 -4.59 3.32
C GLN A 67 6.58 -4.54 4.31
N THR A 68 6.44 -3.42 5.00
CA THR A 68 5.25 -3.12 5.79
C THR A 68 4.36 -2.16 5.02
N GLU A 69 3.06 -2.40 5.05
CA GLU A 69 2.04 -1.52 4.50
C GLU A 69 1.32 -0.85 5.67
N ASN A 70 1.32 0.48 5.72
CA ASN A 70 0.66 1.24 6.78
C ASN A 70 -0.11 2.41 6.19
N TYR A 71 -1.30 2.69 6.71
CA TYR A 71 -2.06 3.85 6.28
C TYR A 71 -1.52 5.12 6.93
N ALA A 72 -1.50 6.21 6.18
CA ALA A 72 -1.10 7.53 6.66
C ALA A 72 -2.11 8.58 6.24
N VAL A 73 -2.12 9.71 6.95
CA VAL A 73 -2.88 10.89 6.56
C VAL A 73 -1.95 11.94 5.94
N THR A 74 -2.34 12.46 4.79
CA THR A 74 -1.72 13.65 4.19
C THR A 74 -2.03 14.86 5.05
N THR A 75 -1.01 15.52 5.57
CA THR A 75 -1.15 16.76 6.31
C THR A 75 -0.18 17.81 5.77
N ASP A 76 -0.59 19.06 5.92
CA ASP A 76 0.22 20.23 5.65
C ASP A 76 0.59 20.84 7.01
N SER A 77 1.80 21.39 7.14
CA SER A 77 2.21 22.18 8.30
C SER A 77 1.22 23.32 8.68
N SER A 78 0.34 23.69 7.76
CA SER A 78 -0.69 24.74 7.85
C SER A 78 -2.12 24.22 7.65
N ALA A 79 -2.35 22.90 7.68
CA ALA A 79 -3.49 22.21 7.07
C ALA A 79 -4.89 22.81 7.31
N VAL A 80 -5.20 23.25 8.51
CA VAL A 80 -6.52 23.80 8.85
C VAL A 80 -6.36 24.89 9.90
N THR A 81 -6.88 26.08 9.63
CA THR A 81 -6.88 27.18 10.60
C THR A 81 -8.26 27.82 10.69
N ALA A 82 -8.79 27.88 11.91
CA ALA A 82 -9.98 28.68 12.21
C ALA A 82 -9.59 30.16 12.31
N LEU A 83 -10.22 30.99 11.49
CA LEU A 83 -10.09 32.43 11.58
C LEU A 83 -11.10 32.96 12.60
N ALA A 84 -10.59 33.66 13.60
CA ALA A 84 -11.40 34.28 14.62
C ALA A 84 -11.44 35.79 14.45
N ALA A 85 -12.50 36.41 14.96
CA ALA A 85 -12.67 37.85 14.99
C ALA A 85 -11.59 38.50 15.88
N PRO A 86 -10.68 39.35 15.35
CA PRO A 86 -9.67 40.02 16.16
C PRO A 86 -10.27 41.04 17.14
N THR A 87 -11.47 41.54 16.86
CA THR A 87 -12.16 42.54 17.67
C THR A 87 -13.67 42.30 17.66
N ALA A 88 -14.38 42.87 18.64
CA ALA A 88 -15.83 42.87 18.67
C ALA A 88 -16.38 43.92 17.70
N GLY A 89 -17.40 43.57 16.92
CA GLY A 89 -17.91 44.44 15.88
C GLY A 89 -19.01 43.80 15.05
N THR A 90 -19.39 44.45 13.96
CA THR A 90 -20.27 43.87 12.95
C THR A 90 -19.43 43.28 11.83
N VAL A 91 -19.66 42.01 11.49
CA VAL A 91 -18.89 41.31 10.44
C VAL A 91 -19.53 41.46 9.05
N THR A 92 -18.69 41.62 8.04
CA THR A 92 -19.01 41.51 6.62
C THR A 92 -18.05 40.50 5.98
N PHE A 93 -18.57 39.38 5.53
CA PHE A 93 -17.87 38.35 4.79
C PHE A 93 -17.78 38.70 3.31
N ASN A 94 -16.60 38.52 2.72
CA ASN A 94 -16.34 38.69 1.29
C ASN A 94 -16.22 37.34 0.56
N VAL A 95 -16.34 36.24 1.31
CA VAL A 95 -16.25 34.85 0.83
C VAL A 95 -17.39 34.01 1.40
N ALA A 96 -17.65 32.88 0.78
CA ALA A 96 -18.64 31.88 1.20
C ALA A 96 -18.01 30.49 1.33
N ASN A 97 -18.77 29.55 1.92
CA ASN A 97 -18.37 28.14 2.00
C ASN A 97 -18.12 27.58 0.58
N GLY A 98 -16.97 26.94 0.39
CA GLY A 98 -16.52 26.39 -0.88
C GLY A 98 -15.68 27.34 -1.74
N ASP A 99 -15.53 28.62 -1.35
CA ASP A 99 -14.69 29.56 -2.09
C ASP A 99 -13.21 29.24 -1.91
N GLN A 100 -12.42 29.48 -2.97
CA GLN A 100 -10.96 29.40 -2.93
C GLN A 100 -10.35 30.78 -2.69
N VAL A 101 -9.38 30.84 -1.77
CA VAL A 101 -8.68 32.07 -1.39
C VAL A 101 -7.18 31.90 -1.56
N LYS A 102 -6.50 33.02 -1.82
CA LYS A 102 -5.03 33.08 -1.82
C LYS A 102 -4.53 33.60 -0.47
N GLU A 103 -3.29 33.30 -0.14
CA GLU A 103 -2.60 33.91 1.00
C GLU A 103 -2.72 35.44 0.95
N GLY A 104 -3.06 36.04 2.09
CA GLY A 104 -3.27 37.48 2.24
C GLY A 104 -4.59 38.01 1.67
N ALA A 105 -5.42 37.17 1.06
CA ALA A 105 -6.73 37.60 0.55
C ALA A 105 -7.64 38.06 1.69
N GLU A 106 -8.36 39.17 1.50
CA GLU A 106 -9.35 39.66 2.45
C GLU A 106 -10.59 38.75 2.42
N VAL A 107 -10.86 38.08 3.55
CA VAL A 107 -11.96 37.11 3.68
C VAL A 107 -13.14 37.67 4.47
N ALA A 108 -12.88 38.56 5.42
CA ALA A 108 -13.91 39.25 6.18
C ALA A 108 -13.42 40.62 6.64
N LYS A 109 -14.37 41.47 6.98
CA LYS A 109 -14.14 42.80 7.51
C LYS A 109 -15.03 43.02 8.72
N ILE A 110 -14.45 43.50 9.81
CA ILE A 110 -15.16 43.77 11.06
C ILE A 110 -15.18 45.28 11.27
N THR A 111 -16.37 45.84 11.41
CA THR A 111 -16.55 47.25 11.78
C THR A 111 -16.82 47.32 13.28
N PRO A 112 -15.89 47.84 14.10
CA PRO A 112 -16.09 47.96 15.54
C PRO A 112 -17.28 48.88 15.86
N LEU A 113 -18.06 48.54 16.89
CA LEU A 113 -19.16 49.40 17.36
C LEU A 113 -18.65 50.70 18.01
N SER A 114 -17.36 50.75 18.37
CA SER A 114 -16.69 51.91 18.94
C SER A 114 -16.54 53.09 17.97
N GLY A 115 -16.70 52.86 16.66
CA GLY A 115 -16.49 53.85 15.61
C GLY A 115 -15.05 53.95 15.09
N ASP A 116 -14.19 53.02 15.48
CA ASP A 116 -12.83 52.89 14.96
C ASP A 116 -12.82 52.39 13.51
N ASP A 117 -11.66 52.50 12.86
CA ASP A 117 -11.48 51.99 11.50
C ASP A 117 -11.78 50.48 11.42
N PRO A 118 -12.45 50.02 10.35
CA PRO A 118 -12.72 48.60 10.17
C PRO A 118 -11.44 47.76 10.11
N VAL A 119 -11.47 46.60 10.76
CA VAL A 119 -10.37 45.64 10.77
C VAL A 119 -10.60 44.56 9.71
N THR A 120 -9.66 44.41 8.80
CA THR A 120 -9.69 43.35 7.78
C THR A 120 -9.11 42.06 8.34
N VAL A 121 -9.81 40.96 8.10
CA VAL A 121 -9.35 39.59 8.36
C VAL A 121 -8.89 39.00 7.03
N THR A 122 -7.65 38.50 7.00
CA THR A 122 -7.02 37.93 5.80
C THR A 122 -6.76 36.44 5.94
N ALA A 123 -6.74 35.71 4.82
CA ALA A 123 -6.36 34.32 4.79
C ALA A 123 -4.84 34.16 5.08
N PRO A 124 -4.44 33.28 6.02
CA PRO A 124 -3.03 33.07 6.38
C PRO A 124 -2.26 32.25 5.34
N PHE A 125 -2.96 31.51 4.48
CA PHE A 125 -2.40 30.70 3.39
C PHE A 125 -3.45 30.54 2.28
N SER A 126 -3.03 30.02 1.12
CA SER A 126 -3.94 29.72 0.01
C SER A 126 -4.72 28.44 0.30
N GLY A 127 -6.04 28.45 0.11
CA GLY A 127 -6.90 27.36 0.58
C GLY A 127 -8.37 27.47 0.19
N ASN A 128 -9.17 26.55 0.73
CA ASN A 128 -10.63 26.52 0.58
C ASN A 128 -11.31 26.96 1.89
N ILE A 129 -12.36 27.75 1.77
CA ILE A 129 -13.17 28.21 2.90
C ILE A 129 -14.22 27.16 3.26
N SER A 130 -14.33 26.85 4.55
CA SER A 130 -15.36 26.00 5.15
C SER A 130 -15.87 26.63 6.45
N ASP A 131 -16.99 26.12 6.97
CA ASP A 131 -17.60 26.51 8.25
C ASP A 131 -17.75 28.01 8.50
N VAL A 132 -18.10 28.80 7.46
CA VAL A 132 -18.43 30.23 7.63
C VAL A 132 -19.58 30.35 8.62
N THR A 133 -19.27 30.90 9.79
CA THR A 133 -20.15 30.99 10.95
C THR A 133 -20.68 32.40 11.08
N GLY A 134 -21.99 32.56 10.84
CA GLY A 134 -22.69 33.83 10.94
C GLY A 134 -23.20 34.36 9.61
N ALA A 135 -23.58 35.63 9.60
CA ALA A 135 -24.07 36.32 8.40
C ALA A 135 -23.60 37.78 8.40
N ASN A 136 -23.58 38.38 7.20
CA ASN A 136 -23.26 39.80 7.04
C ASN A 136 -24.19 40.66 7.90
N GLY A 137 -23.61 41.63 8.61
CA GLY A 137 -24.37 42.54 9.46
C GLY A 137 -24.63 42.02 10.87
N ILE A 138 -24.16 40.82 11.22
CA ILE A 138 -24.30 40.27 12.58
C ILE A 138 -23.13 40.72 13.47
N GLY A 139 -23.44 40.99 14.74
CA GLY A 139 -22.44 41.31 15.75
C GLY A 139 -21.64 40.08 16.17
N VAL A 140 -20.32 40.22 16.24
CA VAL A 140 -19.38 39.20 16.70
C VAL A 140 -18.56 39.73 17.87
N GLN A 141 -18.12 38.83 18.74
CA GLN A 141 -17.19 39.16 19.84
C GLN A 141 -15.75 38.90 19.41
N ALA A 142 -14.79 39.53 20.07
CA ALA A 142 -13.38 39.19 19.88
C ALA A 142 -13.16 37.70 20.25
N GLY A 143 -12.41 36.98 19.40
CA GLY A 143 -12.19 35.54 19.51
C GLY A 143 -13.32 34.68 18.96
N ALA A 144 -14.44 35.25 18.51
CA ALA A 144 -15.51 34.46 17.89
C ALA A 144 -15.02 33.84 16.57
N ALA A 145 -15.23 32.53 16.40
CA ALA A 145 -14.92 31.83 15.16
C ALA A 145 -15.75 32.39 14.01
N LEU A 146 -15.09 32.70 12.89
CA LEU A 146 -15.70 33.28 11.71
C LEU A 146 -15.81 32.26 10.58
N MET A 147 -14.73 31.52 10.31
CA MET A 147 -14.65 30.51 9.26
C MET A 147 -13.41 29.64 9.46
N THR A 148 -13.33 28.55 8.72
CA THR A 148 -12.18 27.66 8.65
C THR A 148 -11.54 27.77 7.26
N VAL A 149 -10.21 27.86 7.20
CA VAL A 149 -9.46 27.78 5.94
C VAL A 149 -8.68 26.46 5.94
N THR A 150 -8.92 25.63 4.93
CA THR A 150 -8.15 24.41 4.68
C THR A 150 -7.14 24.68 3.58
N ALA A 151 -5.86 24.42 3.84
CA ALA A 151 -4.79 24.70 2.89
C ALA A 151 -4.97 23.90 1.60
N THR A 152 -4.60 24.50 0.46
CA THR A 152 -4.49 23.80 -0.82
C THR A 152 -3.03 23.51 -1.09
N ILE A 153 -2.67 22.22 -1.11
CA ILE A 153 -1.32 21.76 -1.44
C ILE A 153 -0.99 22.21 -2.87
N SER A 154 -0.01 23.10 -2.98
CA SER A 154 0.47 23.64 -4.26
C SER A 154 1.87 23.14 -4.63
N ASP A 155 2.59 22.56 -3.66
CA ASP A 155 3.94 22.01 -3.79
C ASP A 155 4.03 20.74 -2.92
N LEU A 156 4.64 19.66 -3.45
CA LEU A 156 4.90 18.45 -2.67
C LEU A 156 5.77 18.71 -1.44
N ASN A 157 6.66 19.69 -1.47
CA ASN A 157 7.52 20.00 -0.32
C ASN A 157 6.75 20.54 0.89
N GLN A 158 5.49 20.95 0.72
CA GLN A 158 4.60 21.38 1.80
C GLN A 158 3.82 20.20 2.41
N VAL A 159 3.93 19.03 1.79
CA VAL A 159 3.20 17.83 2.20
C VAL A 159 4.02 17.00 3.17
N THR A 160 3.37 16.60 4.24
CA THR A 160 3.87 15.60 5.18
C THR A 160 2.85 14.47 5.29
N PHE A 161 3.31 13.25 5.46
CA PHE A 161 2.45 12.09 5.68
C PHE A 161 2.70 11.59 7.09
N VAL A 162 1.64 11.53 7.88
CA VAL A 162 1.72 11.11 9.28
C VAL A 162 0.98 9.81 9.45
N THR A 163 1.65 8.81 10.02
CA THR A 163 1.05 7.54 10.43
C THR A 163 1.31 7.30 11.91
N PHE A 164 0.50 6.43 12.50
CA PHE A 164 0.60 5.99 13.88
C PHE A 164 0.65 4.47 13.88
N VAL A 165 1.77 3.91 14.33
CA VAL A 165 2.06 2.49 14.23
C VAL A 165 2.60 1.94 15.55
N PRO A 166 2.50 0.63 15.83
CA PRO A 166 3.13 0.01 17.00
C PRO A 166 4.65 0.21 17.00
N GLN A 167 5.27 0.07 18.18
CA GLN A 167 6.71 0.27 18.36
C GLN A 167 7.56 -0.61 17.42
N GLU A 168 7.14 -1.84 17.16
CA GLU A 168 7.82 -2.78 16.27
C GLU A 168 7.94 -2.20 14.84
N ILE A 169 6.83 -1.70 14.30
CA ILE A 169 6.78 -1.08 12.98
C ILE A 169 7.52 0.27 12.96
N ALA A 170 7.38 1.08 14.01
CA ALA A 170 8.09 2.36 14.13
C ALA A 170 9.62 2.16 14.04
N THR A 171 10.14 1.08 14.64
CA THR A 171 11.56 0.72 14.58
C THR A 171 11.99 0.36 13.15
N LEU A 172 11.12 -0.28 12.36
CA LEU A 172 11.40 -0.56 10.96
C LEU A 172 11.47 0.72 10.12
N TYR A 173 10.66 1.74 10.43
CA TYR A 173 10.76 3.05 9.78
C TYR A 173 12.03 3.82 10.15
N ALA A 174 12.48 3.71 11.40
CA ALA A 174 13.69 4.39 11.86
C ALA A 174 14.98 3.88 11.19
N ASN A 175 14.96 2.66 10.63
CA ASN A 175 16.13 1.98 10.09
C ASN A 175 16.08 1.79 8.56
N THR A 176 15.19 2.48 7.85
CA THR A 176 15.03 2.36 6.39
C THR A 176 15.23 3.69 5.66
N GLU A 177 15.60 3.58 4.39
CA GLU A 177 15.60 4.69 3.43
C GLU A 177 14.65 4.42 2.24
N ASP A 178 14.10 3.19 2.11
CA ASP A 178 13.22 2.80 1.00
C ASP A 178 11.75 2.86 1.45
N VAL A 179 11.24 4.10 1.53
CA VAL A 179 9.82 4.37 1.78
C VAL A 179 9.17 4.89 0.51
N LYS A 180 8.03 4.32 0.16
CA LYS A 180 7.19 4.77 -0.94
C LYS A 180 5.81 5.16 -0.44
N ILE A 181 5.31 6.27 -0.95
CA ILE A 181 3.99 6.79 -0.64
C ILE A 181 3.10 6.57 -1.85
N ARG A 182 2.02 5.82 -1.67
CA ARG A 182 0.99 5.64 -2.70
C ARG A 182 -0.25 6.41 -2.33
N TYR A 183 -0.74 7.23 -3.25
CA TYR A 183 -1.92 8.05 -3.05
C TYR A 183 -2.76 8.14 -4.33
N GLN A 184 -3.99 8.63 -4.21
CA GLN A 184 -4.90 8.83 -5.33
C GLN A 184 -4.96 10.32 -5.69
N THR A 185 -4.78 10.67 -6.96
CA THR A 185 -4.93 12.05 -7.43
C THR A 185 -6.39 12.49 -7.43
N ALA A 186 -6.66 13.77 -7.62
CA ALA A 186 -8.03 14.29 -7.79
C ALA A 186 -8.79 13.63 -8.97
N LYS A 187 -8.09 13.01 -9.92
CA LYS A 187 -8.65 12.25 -11.05
C LYS A 187 -8.90 10.77 -10.73
N GLY A 188 -8.62 10.33 -9.51
CA GLY A 188 -8.70 8.92 -9.11
C GLY A 188 -7.61 8.05 -9.73
N GLN A 189 -6.49 8.64 -10.13
CA GLN A 189 -5.32 7.89 -10.59
C GLN A 189 -4.39 7.61 -9.42
N SER A 190 -3.91 6.37 -9.31
CA SER A 190 -2.94 6.01 -8.27
C SER A 190 -1.55 6.44 -8.72
N GLU A 191 -0.88 7.21 -7.88
CA GLU A 191 0.51 7.64 -8.06
C GLU A 191 1.35 7.13 -6.89
N GLU A 192 2.62 6.88 -7.14
CA GLU A 192 3.59 6.43 -6.13
C GLU A 192 4.82 7.32 -6.19
N ILE A 193 5.22 7.85 -5.04
CA ILE A 193 6.39 8.73 -4.91
C ILE A 193 7.34 8.23 -3.82
N PRO A 194 8.66 8.43 -3.99
CA PRO A 194 9.62 8.15 -2.93
C PRO A 194 9.45 9.15 -1.77
N GLY A 195 9.61 8.65 -0.55
CA GLY A 195 9.51 9.43 0.68
C GLY A 195 10.72 9.22 1.59
N ASN A 196 11.03 10.24 2.38
CA ASN A 196 12.04 10.19 3.42
C ASN A 196 11.37 10.21 4.79
N VAL A 197 11.78 9.31 5.68
CA VAL A 197 11.37 9.36 7.08
C VAL A 197 12.11 10.53 7.75
N THR A 198 11.35 11.52 8.23
CA THR A 198 11.93 12.72 8.86
C THR A 198 11.75 12.73 10.37
N PHE A 199 10.82 11.94 10.89
CA PHE A 199 10.57 11.84 12.31
C PHE A 199 9.97 10.49 12.68
N VAL A 200 10.47 9.92 13.78
CA VAL A 200 9.90 8.75 14.46
C VAL A 200 9.85 9.10 15.94
N SER A 201 8.69 8.98 16.60
CA SER A 201 8.55 9.35 18.00
C SER A 201 9.20 8.31 18.93
N GLU A 202 10.04 8.78 19.85
CA GLU A 202 10.66 7.92 20.88
C GLU A 202 9.65 7.49 21.96
N SER A 203 8.60 8.29 22.17
CA SER A 203 7.52 8.01 23.12
C SER A 203 6.20 7.76 22.37
N PRO A 204 5.27 7.01 22.99
CA PRO A 204 3.91 6.87 22.50
C PRO A 204 3.23 8.22 22.26
N ALA A 205 2.48 8.30 21.16
CA ALA A 205 1.60 9.41 20.88
C ALA A 205 0.40 9.40 21.84
N ASP A 206 0.01 10.60 22.26
CA ASP A 206 -1.15 10.83 23.11
C ASP A 206 -2.45 10.64 22.32
N PRO A 207 -3.43 9.85 22.80
CA PRO A 207 -4.65 9.55 22.04
C PRO A 207 -5.43 10.77 21.57
N ASP A 208 -5.49 11.85 22.37
CA ASP A 208 -6.16 13.09 21.99
C ASP A 208 -5.42 13.79 20.84
N SER A 209 -4.08 13.82 20.90
CA SER A 209 -3.23 14.38 19.84
C SER A 209 -3.35 13.60 18.52
N ILE A 210 -3.53 12.28 18.60
CA ILE A 210 -3.78 11.44 17.42
C ILE A 210 -5.10 11.87 16.75
N LEU A 211 -6.17 12.03 17.53
CA LEU A 211 -7.47 12.43 16.99
C LEU A 211 -7.44 13.81 16.33
N ASP A 212 -6.69 14.75 16.90
CA ASP A 212 -6.52 16.10 16.35
C ASP A 212 -5.79 16.07 14.99
N ILE A 213 -4.72 15.28 14.86
CA ILE A 213 -3.95 15.16 13.62
C ILE A 213 -4.74 14.40 12.55
N VAL A 214 -5.44 13.34 12.96
CA VAL A 214 -6.15 12.45 12.04
C VAL A 214 -7.50 13.03 11.60
N GLY A 215 -8.07 13.92 12.40
CA GLY A 215 -9.32 14.63 12.08
C GLY A 215 -10.59 13.81 12.30
N GLY A 216 -10.55 12.77 13.14
CA GLY A 216 -11.73 12.00 13.55
C GLY A 216 -11.50 10.51 13.83
N GLN A 217 -12.42 9.91 14.60
CA GLN A 217 -12.35 8.51 15.04
C GLN A 217 -12.50 7.49 13.91
N ASP A 218 -13.33 7.78 12.89
CA ASP A 218 -13.52 6.88 11.76
C ASP A 218 -12.24 6.70 10.95
N ARG A 219 -11.48 7.79 10.79
CA ARG A 219 -10.20 7.80 10.09
C ARG A 219 -9.10 7.17 10.94
N LEU A 220 -9.13 7.39 12.25
CA LEU A 220 -8.20 6.73 13.16
C LEU A 220 -8.30 5.21 13.04
N SER A 221 -9.52 4.68 13.01
CA SER A 221 -9.76 3.25 12.84
C SER A 221 -9.14 2.67 11.56
N LEU A 222 -9.11 3.46 10.48
CA LEU A 222 -8.45 3.09 9.23
C LEU A 222 -6.91 3.14 9.35
N LEU A 223 -6.37 4.14 10.06
CA LEU A 223 -4.93 4.28 10.22
C LEU A 223 -4.31 3.20 11.09
N THR A 224 -5.02 2.81 12.14
CA THR A 224 -4.55 1.82 13.11
C THR A 224 -4.89 0.41 12.73
N GLU A 225 -5.85 0.19 11.81
CA GLU A 225 -6.32 -1.13 11.36
C GLU A 225 -6.64 -2.14 12.50
N GLY A 226 -6.90 -1.65 13.71
CA GLY A 226 -7.16 -2.46 14.91
C GLY A 226 -5.97 -2.60 15.87
N ASP A 227 -4.83 -1.97 15.60
CA ASP A 227 -3.67 -1.93 16.48
C ASP A 227 -4.03 -1.37 17.85
N GLU A 228 -3.60 -2.10 18.89
CA GLU A 228 -3.77 -1.68 20.27
C GLU A 228 -2.73 -0.60 20.63
N LEU A 229 -3.15 0.40 21.40
CA LEU A 229 -2.25 1.40 21.98
C LEU A 229 -1.20 0.72 22.87
N PRO A 230 0.04 1.25 22.99
CA PRO A 230 0.50 2.55 22.52
C PRO A 230 0.98 2.59 21.06
N LEU A 231 0.67 3.68 20.37
CA LEU A 231 1.14 3.94 18.99
C LEU A 231 2.23 5.01 18.98
N HIS A 232 3.15 4.91 18.04
CA HIS A 232 4.23 5.85 17.80
C HIS A 232 3.98 6.59 16.49
N GLN A 233 4.30 7.88 16.47
CA GLN A 233 4.16 8.71 15.29
C GLN A 233 5.35 8.48 14.35
N VAL A 234 5.06 8.31 13.06
CA VAL A 234 6.05 8.37 11.99
C VAL A 234 5.64 9.45 11.00
N THR A 235 6.56 10.35 10.69
CA THR A 235 6.37 11.39 9.68
C THR A 235 7.29 11.13 8.50
N VAL A 236 6.71 11.15 7.30
CA VAL A 236 7.38 10.96 6.02
C VAL A 236 7.15 12.19 5.14
N THR A 237 8.19 12.68 4.47
CA THR A 237 8.10 13.78 3.50
C THR A 237 8.47 13.29 2.10
N PRO A 238 7.85 13.81 1.02
CA PRO A 238 8.32 13.52 -0.35
C PRO A 238 9.81 13.81 -0.53
N GLN A 239 10.48 13.02 -1.35
CA GLN A 239 11.85 13.35 -1.78
C GLN A 239 11.81 14.54 -2.76
N SER A 240 12.69 15.53 -2.56
CA SER A 240 12.64 16.83 -3.28
C SER A 240 12.86 16.76 -4.79
N ASP A 241 13.34 15.63 -5.33
CA ASP A 241 13.47 15.37 -6.76
C ASP A 241 12.22 14.72 -7.38
N SER A 242 11.20 14.41 -6.58
CA SER A 242 9.92 13.88 -7.04
C SER A 242 9.18 14.96 -7.84
N THR A 243 9.19 14.83 -9.16
CA THR A 243 8.47 15.75 -10.03
C THR A 243 6.99 15.35 -10.12
N VAL A 244 6.15 15.92 -9.27
CA VAL A 244 4.70 15.79 -9.38
C VAL A 244 4.10 17.16 -9.66
N THR A 245 3.23 17.24 -10.66
CA THR A 245 2.66 18.52 -11.11
C THR A 245 1.23 18.70 -10.61
N GLY A 246 0.96 19.83 -9.93
CA GLY A 246 -0.37 20.38 -9.62
C GLY A 246 -1.49 19.36 -9.37
N GLU A 247 -2.26 19.04 -10.40
CA GLU A 247 -3.44 18.15 -10.35
C GLU A 247 -3.13 16.68 -9.93
N GLN A 248 -1.85 16.32 -9.88
CA GLN A 248 -1.34 15.04 -9.39
C GLN A 248 -0.91 15.09 -7.93
N LEU A 249 -1.09 16.21 -7.22
CA LEU A 249 -0.77 16.32 -5.80
C LEU A 249 -1.85 15.62 -4.96
N PRO A 250 -1.48 15.02 -3.82
CA PRO A 250 -2.45 14.52 -2.86
C PRO A 250 -3.26 15.68 -2.26
N SER A 251 -4.47 15.38 -1.80
CA SER A 251 -5.31 16.36 -1.09
C SER A 251 -4.97 16.38 0.42
N VAL A 252 -5.12 17.53 1.06
CA VAL A 252 -5.02 17.63 2.53
C VAL A 252 -6.07 16.73 3.16
N GLY A 253 -5.69 15.98 4.20
CA GLY A 253 -6.57 15.03 4.85
C GLY A 253 -6.91 13.84 3.98
N GLN A 254 -6.16 13.53 2.92
CA GLN A 254 -6.33 12.26 2.23
C GLN A 254 -5.72 11.11 3.02
N VAL A 255 -6.35 9.94 3.03
CA VAL A 255 -5.70 8.70 3.51
C VAL A 255 -4.89 8.11 2.37
N VAL A 256 -3.63 7.82 2.65
CA VAL A 256 -2.64 7.28 1.71
C VAL A 256 -2.02 6.01 2.30
N THR A 257 -1.22 5.30 1.51
CA THR A 257 -0.53 4.09 1.95
C THR A 257 0.97 4.30 1.89
N LEU A 258 1.66 3.97 2.98
CA LEU A 258 3.11 3.94 3.08
C LEU A 258 3.60 2.50 2.94
N PHE A 259 4.53 2.29 2.02
CA PHE A 259 5.27 1.04 1.87
C PHE A 259 6.68 1.28 2.38
N ASN A 260 7.06 0.59 3.44
CA ASN A 260 8.44 0.61 3.93
C ASN A 260 9.07 -0.76 3.65
N ARG A 261 10.04 -0.80 2.75
CA ARG A 261 10.85 -2.00 2.51
C ARG A 261 12.05 -1.97 3.45
N TYR A 262 12.14 -2.96 4.35
CA TYR A 262 13.15 -2.97 5.41
C TYR A 262 14.15 -4.12 5.31
N ALA A 263 13.85 -5.17 4.54
CA ALA A 263 14.78 -6.28 4.33
C ALA A 263 14.56 -6.98 2.99
N ASP A 264 15.61 -7.63 2.48
CA ASP A 264 15.60 -8.48 1.28
C ASP A 264 16.21 -9.86 1.58
N PRO A 265 15.67 -10.63 2.53
CA PRO A 265 16.24 -11.92 2.90
C PRO A 265 16.23 -12.90 1.73
N HIS A 266 17.24 -13.76 1.69
CA HIS A 266 17.20 -14.91 0.80
C HIS A 266 16.19 -15.94 1.36
N PRO A 267 15.49 -16.70 0.51
CA PRO A 267 14.54 -17.71 0.97
C PRO A 267 15.14 -18.73 1.95
N ILE A 268 16.45 -18.98 1.86
CA ILE A 268 17.15 -19.87 2.78
C ILE A 268 17.23 -19.31 4.21
N ASP A 269 17.36 -18.00 4.38
CA ASP A 269 17.50 -17.34 5.69
C ASP A 269 16.22 -17.50 6.52
N LEU A 270 15.05 -17.54 5.85
CA LEU A 270 13.75 -17.78 6.49
C LEU A 270 13.58 -19.21 7.02
N LEU A 271 14.29 -20.20 6.44
CA LEU A 271 14.18 -21.60 6.86
C LEU A 271 15.09 -21.93 8.05
N PHE A 272 16.19 -21.22 8.19
CA PHE A 272 17.23 -21.53 9.18
C PHE A 272 17.38 -20.46 10.27
N GLY A 273 16.80 -19.27 10.08
CA GLY A 273 16.88 -18.16 11.02
C GLY A 273 18.30 -17.58 11.13
N ASP A 274 18.40 -16.27 11.32
CA ASP A 274 19.67 -15.67 11.72
C ASP A 274 19.86 -15.94 13.23
N GLU A 275 20.88 -16.75 13.59
CA GLU A 275 21.35 -16.94 14.98
C GLU A 275 22.12 -15.72 15.52
#